data_AF-A0A6P4DKM9-F1
#
_entry.id   AF-A0A6P4DKM9-F1
#
_cell.length_a   1.000
_cell.length_b   1.000
_cell.length_c   1.000
_cell.angle_alpha   90.00
_cell.angle_beta   90.00
_cell.angle_gamma   90.00
#
_symmetry.space_group_name_H-M   'P 1'
#
loop_
_entity.id
_entity.type
_entity.pdbx_description
1 polymer ?
#
loop_
_entity_poly.entity_id
_entity_poly.type
_entity_poly.pdbx_seq_one_letter_code
_entity_poly.pdbx_strand_id
1 'polypeptide(L)'
;MGRNSDFITLMYTSWKAVPLKVKKRIWKYINSKFILPKEGKGWVMTGVREAWKGYKTRIKGKHFERYNNIEDMLKNRPLDIPEVQFQKLIAYWSIPSVKALSRLNSENRKKQQHQHRMGPISFARVRNEMVIILIFYKFFLVV
;
A
#
# COMPACT_ATOMS: atom_id res chain seq x y z
N MET A 1 8.40 -6.99 1.79
CA MET A 1 8.49 -5.85 2.75
C MET A 1 7.16 -5.16 3.06
N GLY A 2 6.26 -4.88 2.09
CA GLY A 2 4.97 -4.19 2.36
C GLY A 2 3.91 -4.99 3.14
N ARG A 3 4.24 -6.18 3.63
CA ARG A 3 3.39 -7.06 4.45
C ARG A 3 3.70 -6.99 5.94
N ASN A 4 4.83 -6.40 6.33
CA ASN A 4 5.25 -6.40 7.72
C ASN A 4 4.62 -5.19 8.44
N SER A 5 3.60 -5.47 9.26
CA SER A 5 2.84 -4.48 10.04
C SER A 5 3.71 -3.68 11.02
N ASP A 6 4.91 -4.17 11.33
CA ASP A 6 5.90 -3.50 12.20
C ASP A 6 6.47 -2.20 11.61
N PHE A 7 6.56 -2.11 10.28
CA PHE A 7 7.21 -0.96 9.63
C PHE A 7 6.26 0.22 9.43
N ILE A 8 5.01 -0.05 9.02
CA ILE A 8 3.97 0.95 8.80
C ILE A 8 2.70 0.47 9.49
N THR A 9 2.38 1.09 10.61
CA THR A 9 1.13 0.83 11.33
C THR A 9 -0.05 1.08 10.38
N LEU A 10 -0.99 0.15 10.32
CA LEU A 10 -2.17 0.28 9.46
C LEU A 10 -3.13 1.39 9.94
N MET A 11 -2.87 2.00 11.09
CA MET A 11 -3.66 3.08 11.68
C MET A 11 -3.75 4.34 10.83
N TYR A 12 -2.79 4.61 9.94
CA TYR A 12 -2.81 5.85 9.15
C TYR A 12 -3.85 5.79 8.02
N THR A 13 -4.81 6.71 8.00
CA THR A 13 -5.85 6.77 6.96
C THR A 13 -5.29 7.03 5.56
N SER A 14 -4.18 7.78 5.46
CA SER A 14 -3.52 8.08 4.19
C SER A 14 -1.99 8.02 4.30
N TRP A 15 -1.32 7.77 3.17
CA TRP A 15 0.16 7.82 3.11
C TRP A 15 0.71 9.21 3.42
N LYS A 16 -0.07 10.27 3.15
CA LYS A 16 0.29 11.63 3.50
C LYS A 16 0.34 11.80 5.02
N ALA A 17 -0.58 11.17 5.75
CA ALA A 17 -0.63 11.18 7.22
C ALA A 17 0.49 10.35 7.89
N VAL A 18 1.21 9.49 7.15
CA VAL A 18 2.35 8.76 7.70
C VAL A 18 3.49 9.74 8.03
N PRO A 19 3.98 9.79 9.29
CA PRO A 19 5.01 10.72 9.71
C PRO A 19 6.31 10.57 8.92
N LEU A 20 7.00 11.70 8.72
CA LEU A 20 8.30 11.72 8.05
C LEU A 20 9.33 10.83 8.77
N LYS A 21 9.28 10.73 10.09
CA LYS A 21 10.15 9.83 10.88
C LYS A 21 9.98 8.36 10.47
N VAL A 22 8.73 7.91 10.27
CA VAL A 22 8.42 6.55 9.81
C VAL A 22 8.93 6.34 8.39
N LYS A 23 8.71 7.30 7.49
CA LYS A 23 9.22 7.26 6.11
C LYS A 23 10.75 7.19 6.06
N LYS A 24 11.45 7.97 6.91
CA LYS A 24 12.91 7.94 7.07
C LYS A 24 13.39 6.58 7.59
N ARG A 25 12.69 6.00 8.57
CA ARG A 25 13.01 4.65 9.11
C ARG A 25 12.90 3.57 8.04
N ILE A 26 11.84 3.61 7.23
CA ILE A 26 11.65 2.68 6.11
C ILE A 26 12.79 2.82 5.10
N TRP A 27 13.13 4.05 4.72
CA TRP A 27 14.25 4.30 3.80
C TRP A 27 15.58 3.75 4.35
N LYS A 28 15.87 3.99 5.64
CA LYS A 28 17.07 3.45 6.28
C LYS A 28 17.10 1.92 6.26
N TYR A 29 15.97 1.28 6.55
CA TYR A 29 15.86 -0.18 6.52
C TYR A 29 16.07 -0.76 5.12
N ILE A 30 15.47 -0.14 4.10
CA ILE A 30 15.67 -0.58 2.71
C ILE A 30 17.14 -0.42 2.32
N ASN A 31 17.77 0.73 2.65
CA ASN A 31 19.19 0.95 2.35
C ASN A 31 20.14 0.05 3.14
N SER A 32 19.75 -0.47 4.31
CA SER A 32 20.56 -1.47 5.03
C SER A 32 20.52 -2.85 4.38
N LYS A 33 19.51 -3.12 3.54
CA LYS A 33 19.34 -4.40 2.84
C LYS A 33 19.79 -4.33 1.38
N PHE A 34 19.78 -3.12 0.79
CA PHE A 34 20.06 -2.89 -0.62
C PHE A 34 20.95 -1.66 -0.80
N ILE A 35 21.95 -1.77 -1.66
CA ILE A 35 22.77 -0.63 -2.09
C ILE A 35 21.98 0.11 -3.17
N LEU A 36 21.18 1.10 -2.76
CA LEU A 36 20.34 1.87 -3.68
C LEU A 36 20.88 3.29 -3.88
N PRO A 37 20.90 3.79 -5.13
CA PRO A 37 21.22 5.18 -5.42
C PRO A 37 20.20 6.12 -4.77
N LYS A 38 20.65 7.30 -4.32
CA LYS A 38 19.78 8.29 -3.64
C LYS A 38 18.68 8.80 -4.57
N GLU A 39 18.98 8.83 -5.86
CA GLU A 39 18.11 9.23 -6.97
C GLU A 39 16.88 8.29 -7.06
N GLY A 40 17.04 7.02 -6.69
CA GLY A 40 15.98 6.02 -6.66
C GLY A 40 15.00 6.17 -5.49
N LYS A 41 15.27 7.04 -4.50
CA LYS A 41 14.46 7.15 -3.29
C LYS A 41 13.00 7.46 -3.57
N GLY A 42 12.71 8.39 -4.47
CA GLY A 42 11.32 8.76 -4.80
C GLY A 42 10.52 7.57 -5.33
N TRP A 43 11.14 6.79 -6.22
CA TRP A 43 10.56 5.59 -6.82
C TRP A 43 10.34 4.48 -5.79
N VAL A 44 11.36 4.20 -4.97
CA VAL A 44 11.28 3.18 -3.91
C VAL A 44 10.18 3.52 -2.92
N MET A 45 10.12 4.76 -2.45
CA MET A 45 9.08 5.20 -1.51
C MET A 45 7.68 5.17 -2.15
N THR A 46 7.57 5.38 -3.47
CA THR A 46 6.32 5.20 -4.23
C THR A 46 5.92 3.73 -4.28
N GLY A 47 6.86 2.82 -4.54
CA GLY A 47 6.62 1.37 -4.50
C GLY A 47 6.16 0.90 -3.12
N VAL A 48 6.78 1.38 -2.04
CA VAL A 48 6.35 1.11 -0.66
C VAL A 48 4.93 1.61 -0.42
N ARG A 49 4.62 2.84 -0.85
CA ARG A 49 3.28 3.42 -0.73
C ARG A 49 2.24 2.55 -1.41
N GLU A 50 2.47 2.12 -2.65
CA GLU A 50 1.52 1.29 -3.39
C GLU A 50 1.39 -0.10 -2.79
N ALA A 51 2.49 -0.70 -2.32
CA ALA A 51 2.44 -1.98 -1.60
C ALA A 51 1.62 -1.89 -0.31
N TRP A 52 1.78 -0.81 0.46
CA TRP A 52 1.00 -0.56 1.68
C TRP A 52 -0.49 -0.35 1.38
N LYS A 53 -0.84 0.43 0.34
CA LYS A 53 -2.22 0.62 -0.10
C LYS A 53 -2.84 -0.69 -0.57
N GLY A 54 -2.13 -1.46 -1.39
CA GLY A 54 -2.58 -2.76 -1.89
C GLY A 54 -2.81 -3.78 -0.77
N TYR A 55 -1.93 -3.80 0.25
CA TYR A 55 -2.12 -4.63 1.43
C TYR A 55 -3.40 -4.24 2.19
N LYS A 56 -3.62 -2.94 2.45
CA LYS A 56 -4.86 -2.46 3.08
C LYS A 56 -6.12 -2.85 2.31
N THR A 57 -6.12 -2.69 0.98
CA THR A 57 -7.26 -3.08 0.13
C THR A 57 -7.53 -4.57 0.23
N ARG A 58 -6.49 -5.41 0.23
CA ARG A 58 -6.64 -6.86 0.38
C ARG A 58 -7.23 -7.25 1.72
N ILE A 59 -6.79 -6.61 2.81
CA ILE A 59 -7.34 -6.85 4.15
C ILE A 59 -8.81 -6.43 4.22
N LYS A 60 -9.14 -5.25 3.68
CA LYS A 60 -10.51 -4.76 3.62
C LYS A 60 -11.44 -5.74 2.88
N GLY A 61 -11.05 -6.18 1.68
CA GLY A 61 -11.87 -7.11 0.91
C GLY A 61 -12.05 -8.48 1.57
N LYS A 62 -10.98 -9.03 2.19
CA LYS A 62 -11.03 -10.37 2.79
C LYS A 62 -11.69 -10.43 4.17
N HIS A 63 -11.52 -9.39 4.98
CA HIS A 63 -11.86 -9.43 6.41
C HIS A 63 -12.88 -8.38 6.85
N PHE A 64 -13.18 -7.37 6.02
CA PHE A 64 -14.22 -6.38 6.32
C PHE A 64 -15.43 -6.54 5.39
N GLU A 65 -15.24 -6.64 4.08
CA GLU A 65 -16.36 -6.71 3.12
C GLU A 65 -17.04 -8.09 3.07
N ARG A 66 -16.39 -9.13 3.61
CA ARG A 66 -16.88 -10.51 3.60
C ARG A 66 -17.92 -10.82 4.68
N TYR A 67 -17.91 -10.07 5.78
CA TYR A 67 -18.73 -10.33 6.96
C TYR A 67 -19.70 -9.16 7.19
N ASN A 68 -20.87 -9.46 7.77
CA ASN A 68 -21.92 -8.45 7.98
C ASN A 68 -21.91 -7.87 9.41
N ASN A 69 -21.32 -8.59 10.37
CA ASN A 69 -21.26 -8.29 11.79
C ASN A 69 -19.80 -8.05 12.22
N ILE A 70 -19.62 -7.17 13.21
CA ILE A 70 -18.29 -6.83 13.73
C ILE A 70 -17.65 -8.04 14.43
N GLU A 71 -18.44 -8.87 15.10
CA GLU A 71 -17.97 -10.05 15.82
C GLU A 71 -17.29 -11.06 14.89
N ASP A 72 -17.90 -11.41 13.75
CA ASP A 72 -17.24 -12.32 12.80
C ASP A 72 -16.03 -11.67 12.13
N MET A 73 -16.04 -10.35 11.91
CA MET A 73 -14.84 -9.65 11.43
C MET A 73 -13.68 -9.83 12.40
N LEU A 74 -13.91 -9.59 13.70
CA LEU A 74 -12.88 -9.72 14.74
C LEU A 74 -12.42 -11.15 14.92
N LYS A 75 -13.34 -12.12 14.89
CA LYS A 75 -13.03 -13.56 14.95
C LYS A 75 -12.15 -13.99 13.77
N ASN A 76 -12.40 -13.44 12.59
CA ASN A 76 -11.64 -13.76 11.38
C ASN A 76 -10.52 -12.74 11.10
N ARG A 77 -10.04 -12.01 12.11
CA ARG A 77 -8.94 -11.05 11.98
C ARG A 77 -7.66 -11.74 11.47
N PRO A 78 -6.89 -11.07 10.59
CA PRO A 78 -5.53 -11.49 10.24
C PRO A 78 -4.60 -11.55 11.47
N LEU A 79 -3.90 -12.67 11.66
CA LEU A 79 -3.00 -12.87 12.81
C LEU A 79 -1.85 -11.84 12.87
N ASP A 80 -1.44 -11.32 11.71
CA ASP A 80 -0.37 -10.33 11.52
C ASP A 80 -0.77 -8.89 11.91
N ILE A 81 -2.04 -8.63 12.22
CA ILE A 81 -2.53 -7.29 12.56
C ILE A 81 -3.07 -7.30 13.98
N PRO A 82 -2.48 -6.58 14.95
CA PRO A 82 -3.00 -6.53 16.32
C PRO A 82 -4.49 -6.15 16.38
N GLU A 83 -5.24 -6.77 17.29
CA GLU A 83 -6.70 -6.60 17.37
C GLU A 83 -7.11 -5.13 17.51
N VAL A 84 -6.44 -4.39 18.39
CA VAL A 84 -6.67 -2.95 18.57
C VAL A 84 -6.49 -2.16 17.26
N GLN A 85 -5.56 -2.57 16.39
CA GLN A 85 -5.40 -1.94 15.08
C GLN A 85 -6.56 -2.29 14.15
N PHE A 86 -6.98 -3.55 14.17
CA PHE A 86 -8.04 -4.03 13.31
C PHE A 86 -9.41 -3.44 13.68
N GLN A 87 -9.73 -3.31 14.97
CA GLN A 87 -10.93 -2.62 15.45
C GLN A 87 -11.02 -1.18 14.94
N LYS A 88 -9.91 -0.42 14.99
CA LYS A 88 -9.87 0.94 14.46
C LYS A 88 -10.04 1.00 12.94
N LEU A 89 -9.56 -0.01 12.20
CA LEU A 89 -9.79 -0.12 10.76
C LEU A 89 -11.27 -0.38 10.44
N ILE A 90 -11.91 -1.29 11.17
CA ILE A 90 -13.34 -1.55 11.04
C ILE A 90 -14.12 -0.26 11.29
N ALA A 91 -13.85 0.43 12.40
CA ALA A 91 -14.50 1.70 12.72
C ALA A 91 -14.34 2.73 11.60
N TYR A 92 -13.13 2.89 11.06
CA TYR A 92 -12.85 3.81 9.95
C TYR A 92 -13.59 3.44 8.66
N TRP A 93 -13.59 2.17 8.27
CA TRP A 93 -14.27 1.71 7.05
C TRP A 93 -15.79 1.70 7.16
N SER A 94 -16.32 1.63 8.38
CA SER A 94 -17.75 1.73 8.66
C SER A 94 -18.30 3.16 8.56
N ILE A 95 -17.45 4.19 8.59
CA ILE A 95 -17.89 5.59 8.44
C ILE A 95 -18.64 5.77 7.11
N PRO A 96 -19.88 6.32 7.11
CA PRO A 96 -20.70 6.44 5.91
C PRO A 96 -20.02 7.18 4.76
N SER A 97 -19.35 8.30 5.05
CA SER A 97 -18.63 9.10 4.05
C SER A 97 -17.47 8.33 3.41
N VAL A 98 -16.72 7.55 4.20
CA VAL A 98 -15.62 6.70 3.72
C VAL A 98 -16.16 5.57 2.84
N LYS A 99 -17.29 4.96 3.24
CA LYS A 99 -17.95 3.89 2.48
C LYS A 99 -18.46 4.42 1.14
N ALA A 100 -19.13 5.57 1.13
CA ALA A 100 -19.63 6.23 -0.09
C ALA A 100 -18.47 6.57 -1.05
N LEU A 101 -17.40 7.19 -0.54
CA LEU A 101 -16.22 7.51 -1.34
C LEU A 101 -15.55 6.25 -1.90
N SER A 102 -15.47 5.17 -1.10
CA SER A 102 -14.92 3.89 -1.55
C SER A 102 -15.75 3.30 -2.70
N ARG A 103 -17.09 3.36 -2.60
CA ARG A 103 -17.99 2.87 -3.65
C ARG A 103 -17.81 3.66 -4.94
N LEU A 104 -17.82 4.99 -4.86
CA LEU A 104 -17.63 5.87 -6.02
C LEU A 104 -16.29 5.61 -6.72
N ASN A 105 -15.20 5.48 -5.96
CA ASN A 105 -13.88 5.17 -6.51
C ASN A 105 -13.84 3.81 -7.21
N SER A 106 -14.50 2.80 -6.65
CA SER A 106 -14.62 1.47 -7.27
C SER A 106 -15.42 1.52 -8.58
N GLU A 107 -16.52 2.28 -8.61
CA GLU A 107 -17.33 2.48 -9.82
C GLU A 107 -16.55 3.24 -10.90
N ASN A 108 -15.84 4.31 -10.54
CA ASN A 108 -14.97 5.06 -11.47
C ASN A 108 -13.86 4.17 -12.03
N ARG A 109 -13.27 3.30 -11.20
CA ARG A 109 -12.25 2.36 -11.64
C ARG A 109 -12.79 1.32 -12.61
N LYS A 110 -14.02 0.83 -12.42
CA LYS A 110 -14.69 -0.10 -13.36
C LYS A 110 -14.94 0.55 -14.73
N LYS A 111 -15.23 1.85 -14.76
CA LYS A 111 -15.44 2.63 -16.00
C LYS A 111 -14.13 2.93 -16.74
N GLN A 112 -12.97 2.77 -16.10
CA GLN A 112 -11.68 3.07 -16.70
C GLN A 112 -11.23 1.93 -17.64
N GLN A 113 -11.41 2.11 -18.95
CA GLN A 113 -11.07 1.12 -19.98
C GLN A 113 -9.57 1.11 -20.32
N HIS A 114 -8.95 2.29 -20.39
CA HIS A 114 -7.53 2.44 -20.73
C HIS A 114 -6.75 3.05 -19.57
N GLN A 115 -5.69 2.36 -19.14
CA GLN A 115 -4.71 2.92 -18.22
C GLN A 115 -3.61 3.57 -19.03
N HIS A 116 -3.80 4.84 -19.35
CA HIS A 116 -2.75 5.62 -20.00
C HIS A 116 -1.54 5.73 -19.04
N ARG A 117 -0.43 5.04 -19.36
CA ARG A 117 0.83 5.13 -18.60
C ARG A 117 1.83 6.11 -19.22
N MET A 118 1.68 6.44 -20.50
CA MET A 118 2.63 7.26 -21.22
C MET A 118 2.22 8.72 -21.13
N GLY A 119 2.71 9.43 -20.12
CA GLY A 119 2.79 10.89 -20.26
C GLY A 119 3.71 11.28 -21.44
N PRO A 120 4.06 12.57 -21.59
CA PRO A 120 5.07 13.03 -22.54
C PRO A 120 6.49 12.63 -22.09
N ILE A 121 6.75 11.33 -21.93
CA ILE A 121 8.00 10.78 -21.39
C ILE A 121 8.56 9.80 -22.41
N SER A 122 9.82 10.00 -22.82
CA SER A 122 10.47 9.16 -23.83
C SER A 122 10.74 7.75 -23.29
N PHE A 123 10.66 6.74 -24.18
CA PHE A 123 10.99 5.35 -23.86
C PHE A 123 12.41 5.18 -23.31
N ALA A 124 13.36 6.01 -23.74
CA ALA A 124 14.72 6.00 -23.21
C ALA A 124 14.77 6.35 -21.72
N ARG A 125 13.99 7.35 -21.29
CA ARG A 125 13.89 7.73 -19.87
C ARG A 125 13.21 6.65 -19.05
N VAL A 126 12.11 6.08 -19.58
CA VAL A 126 11.43 4.94 -18.95
C VAL A 126 12.35 3.74 -18.86
N ARG A 127 13.18 3.45 -19.87
CA ARG A 127 14.16 2.34 -19.84
C ARG A 127 15.26 2.55 -18.81
N ASN A 128 15.80 3.76 -18.67
CA ASN A 128 16.80 4.04 -17.64
C ASN A 128 16.20 3.90 -16.22
N GLU A 129 14.97 4.39 -16.02
CA GLU A 129 14.19 4.14 -14.80
C GLU A 129 13.88 2.63 -14.62
N MET A 130 13.68 1.88 -15.71
CA MET A 130 13.42 0.44 -15.69
C MET A 130 14.65 -0.44 -15.40
N VAL A 131 15.87 0.00 -15.69
CA VAL A 131 17.09 -0.71 -15.26
C VAL A 131 17.18 -0.73 -13.73
N ILE A 132 16.78 0.35 -13.06
CA ILE A 132 16.60 0.38 -11.59
C ILE A 132 15.48 -0.58 -11.15
N ILE A 133 14.42 -0.74 -11.96
CA ILE A 133 13.27 -1.63 -11.70
C ILE A 133 13.63 -3.12 -11.81
N LEU A 134 14.51 -3.53 -12.74
CA LEU A 134 14.90 -4.95 -12.90
C LEU A 134 15.71 -5.49 -11.72
N ILE A 135 16.54 -4.64 -11.09
CA ILE A 135 17.21 -4.95 -9.81
C ILE A 135 16.16 -5.22 -8.71
N PHE A 136 14.98 -4.62 -8.81
CA PHE A 136 13.89 -4.73 -7.83
C PHE A 136 12.86 -5.85 -8.12
N TYR A 137 12.62 -6.25 -9.38
CA TYR A 137 11.72 -7.40 -9.64
C TYR A 137 12.33 -8.72 -9.16
N LYS A 138 13.66 -8.85 -9.22
CA LYS A 138 14.40 -9.93 -8.55
C LYS A 138 14.19 -9.93 -7.02
N PHE A 139 13.78 -8.80 -6.44
CA PHE A 139 13.49 -8.61 -5.01
C PHE A 139 12.04 -8.93 -4.59
N PHE A 140 11.07 -9.02 -5.52
CA PHE A 140 9.67 -9.35 -5.19
C PHE A 140 9.24 -10.78 -5.56
N LEU A 141 10.04 -11.51 -6.35
CA LEU A 141 9.78 -12.90 -6.75
C LEU A 141 10.60 -13.94 -5.96
N VAL A 142 11.61 -13.51 -5.19
CA VAL A 142 12.53 -14.40 -4.44
C VAL A 142 12.29 -14.34 -2.91
N VAL A 143 11.23 -13.66 -2.46
CA VAL A 143 10.76 -13.65 -1.05
C VAL A 143 9.24 -13.70 -1.00
#